data_AF-A0A1B0GM60-F1
#
_entry.id   AF-A0A1B0GM60-F1
#
_cell.length_a   1.000
_cell.length_b   1.000
_cell.length_c   1.000
_cell.angle_alpha   90.00
_cell.angle_beta   90.00
_cell.angle_gamma   90.00
#
_symmetry.space_group_name_H-M   'P 1'
#
loop_
_entity.id
_entity.type
_entity.pdbx_description
1 polymer ?
#
loop_
_entity_poly.entity_id
_entity_poly.type
_entity_poly.pdbx_seq_one_letter_code
_entity_poly.pdbx_strand_id
1 'polypeptide(L)'
;SSSQLENTEHSNGIVQDEPEVIVQSTEKIDVLFLKIKSSTPEAASIIGDVLCQITRDLLPPNEILTKVIKELLSLTQPHGAVVAKIVFQVFRSAIDSAYMALLQDWLICSLPNFVTLPPANAVSCLSVIFVSASLNLNLIKIFPEILENFGTLGCREEYIFHEATRDFYGRLSVEQKDKFRSVFFKHESSIYANMLKNL
;
A
#
# COMPACT_ATOMS: atom_id res chain seq x y z
N SER A 1 6.15 31.03 -36.94
CA SER A 1 5.04 30.62 -36.06
C SER A 1 4.30 29.41 -36.59
N SER A 2 5.00 28.29 -36.73
CA SER A 2 4.40 27.02 -37.23
C SER A 2 5.02 25.80 -36.55
N SER A 3 6.25 25.90 -36.04
CA SER A 3 6.95 24.82 -35.34
C SER A 3 6.55 24.60 -33.87
N GLN A 4 5.70 25.47 -33.30
CA GLN A 4 5.16 25.28 -31.94
C GLN A 4 3.76 24.65 -31.93
N LEU A 5 3.13 24.45 -33.09
CA LEU A 5 1.78 23.88 -33.21
C LEU A 5 1.78 22.40 -33.62
N GLU A 6 2.90 21.85 -34.12
CA GLU A 6 3.00 20.43 -34.48
C GLU A 6 3.35 19.52 -33.29
N ASN A 7 3.87 20.06 -32.17
CA ASN A 7 4.17 19.26 -30.99
C ASN A 7 2.94 18.96 -30.11
N THR A 8 1.81 19.63 -30.35
CA THR A 8 0.58 19.42 -29.58
C THR A 8 -0.30 18.29 -30.13
N GLU A 9 -0.04 17.80 -31.34
CA GLU A 9 -0.91 16.80 -31.99
C GLU A 9 -0.37 15.36 -31.95
N HIS A 10 0.86 15.13 -31.48
CA HIS A 10 1.41 13.79 -31.26
C HIS A 10 1.27 13.26 -29.83
N SER A 11 0.75 14.05 -28.90
CA SER A 11 0.56 13.65 -27.51
C SER A 11 -0.84 13.05 -27.31
N ASN A 12 -1.06 11.83 -27.80
CA ASN A 12 -2.09 10.98 -27.23
C ASN A 12 -1.61 10.58 -25.81
N GLY A 13 -2.09 11.35 -24.82
CA GLY A 13 -1.98 11.23 -23.35
C GLY A 13 -1.16 10.05 -22.83
N ILE A 14 -0.13 10.28 -22.02
CA ILE A 14 -0.15 10.94 -20.70
C ILE A 14 1.27 11.47 -20.44
N VAL A 15 1.43 12.75 -20.06
CA VAL A 15 2.74 13.41 -19.81
C VAL A 15 3.40 12.96 -18.48
N GLN A 16 2.84 11.95 -17.79
CA GLN A 16 3.30 11.51 -16.47
C GLN A 16 4.55 10.63 -16.49
N ASP A 17 4.95 10.12 -17.66
CA ASP A 17 6.12 9.22 -17.77
C ASP A 17 7.44 9.96 -18.02
N GLU A 18 7.41 11.28 -18.26
CA GLU A 18 8.64 12.06 -18.42
C GLU A 18 9.43 12.12 -17.10
N PRO A 19 10.73 11.78 -17.09
CA PRO A 19 11.52 11.72 -15.86
C PRO A 19 11.49 13.01 -15.03
N GLU A 20 11.49 14.17 -15.69
CA GLU A 20 11.42 15.48 -15.03
C GLU A 20 10.06 15.70 -14.36
N VAL A 21 8.97 15.29 -15.00
CA VAL A 21 7.60 15.38 -14.46
C VAL A 21 7.43 14.43 -13.28
N ILE A 22 7.99 13.21 -13.36
CA ILE A 22 8.01 12.24 -12.26
C ILE A 22 8.75 12.81 -11.04
N VAL A 23 9.93 13.41 -11.24
CA VAL A 23 10.71 14.02 -10.15
C VAL A 23 9.92 15.13 -9.47
N GLN A 24 9.38 16.09 -10.24
CA GLN A 24 8.59 17.19 -9.69
C GLN A 24 7.33 16.71 -8.96
N SER A 25 6.66 15.69 -9.48
CA SER A 25 5.45 15.13 -8.85
C SER A 25 5.79 14.37 -7.58
N THR A 26 6.93 13.68 -7.55
CA THR A 26 7.46 13.01 -6.36
C THR A 26 7.75 14.01 -5.25
N GLU A 27 8.40 15.14 -5.56
CA GLU A 27 8.68 16.21 -4.59
C GLU A 27 7.40 16.79 -3.99
N LYS A 28 6.37 17.00 -4.81
CA LYS A 28 5.05 17.48 -4.32
C LYS A 28 4.41 16.48 -3.35
N ILE A 29 4.49 15.17 -3.66
CA ILE A 29 3.99 14.11 -2.79
C ILE A 29 4.77 14.08 -1.46
N ASP A 30 6.09 14.26 -1.51
CA ASP A 30 6.92 14.35 -0.30
C ASP A 30 6.50 15.51 0.60
N VAL A 31 6.26 16.69 0.00
CA VAL A 31 5.78 17.85 0.75
C VAL A 31 4.43 17.56 1.41
N LEU A 32 3.53 16.86 0.73
CA LEU A 32 2.23 16.48 1.29
C LEU A 32 2.38 15.50 2.46
N PHE A 33 3.24 14.48 2.35
CA PHE A 33 3.51 13.57 3.47
C PHE A 33 4.18 14.25 4.66
N LEU A 34 5.12 15.16 4.42
CA LEU A 34 5.71 16.01 5.46
C LEU A 34 4.63 16.88 6.13
N LYS A 35 3.67 17.39 5.36
CA LYS A 35 2.57 18.18 5.89
C LYS A 35 1.62 17.32 6.72
N ILE A 36 1.28 16.11 6.29
CA ILE A 36 0.52 15.14 7.09
C ILE A 36 1.22 14.94 8.44
N LYS A 37 2.52 14.62 8.42
CA LYS A 37 3.33 14.34 9.61
C LYS A 37 3.34 15.49 10.63
N SER A 38 3.31 16.73 10.17
CA SER A 38 3.42 17.93 11.01
C SER A 38 2.08 18.58 11.38
N SER A 39 0.94 18.02 10.92
CA SER A 39 -0.39 18.60 11.11
C SER A 39 -1.15 17.97 12.28
N THR A 40 -2.24 18.61 12.70
CA THR A 40 -3.22 18.01 13.64
C THR A 40 -3.92 16.82 12.98
N PRO A 41 -4.54 15.90 13.74
CA PRO A 41 -5.24 14.74 13.18
C PRO A 41 -6.30 15.10 12.13
N GLU A 42 -7.07 16.15 12.36
CA GLU A 42 -8.14 16.60 11.44
C GLU A 42 -7.55 17.13 10.13
N ALA A 43 -6.51 17.97 10.24
CA ALA A 43 -5.82 18.51 9.08
C ALA A 43 -5.08 17.43 8.30
N ALA A 44 -4.42 16.50 8.98
CA ALA A 44 -3.78 15.33 8.38
C ALA A 44 -4.79 14.48 7.59
N SER A 45 -5.99 14.23 8.13
CA SER A 45 -7.05 13.51 7.42
C SER A 45 -7.49 14.24 6.15
N ILE A 46 -7.68 15.56 6.21
CA ILE A 46 -8.09 16.34 5.03
C ILE A 46 -7.01 16.28 3.94
N ILE A 47 -5.74 16.45 4.32
CA ILE A 47 -4.62 16.36 3.38
C ILE A 47 -4.54 14.95 2.78
N GLY A 48 -4.73 13.91 3.59
CA GLY A 48 -4.78 12.53 3.12
C GLY A 48 -5.90 12.29 2.12
N ASP A 49 -7.09 12.88 2.33
CA ASP A 49 -8.22 12.79 1.41
C ASP A 49 -7.96 13.48 0.08
N VAL A 50 -7.28 14.64 0.11
CA VAL A 50 -6.81 15.32 -1.09
C VAL A 50 -5.80 14.45 -1.83
N LEU A 51 -4.82 13.89 -1.11
CA LEU A 51 -3.80 13.03 -1.71
C LEU A 51 -4.43 11.79 -2.37
N CYS A 52 -5.43 11.17 -1.73
CA CYS A 52 -6.21 10.06 -2.27
C CYS A 52 -6.93 10.36 -3.60
N GLN A 53 -7.26 11.62 -3.87
CA GLN A 53 -7.93 12.03 -5.11
C GLN A 53 -6.92 12.25 -6.23
N ILE A 54 -5.78 12.86 -5.91
CA ILE A 54 -4.78 13.25 -6.91
C ILE A 54 -3.75 12.15 -7.20
N THR A 55 -3.66 11.09 -6.39
CA THR A 55 -2.63 10.04 -6.54
C THR A 55 -2.61 9.38 -7.91
N ARG A 56 -3.76 9.25 -8.58
CA ARG A 56 -3.85 8.67 -9.92
C ARG A 56 -3.26 9.55 -11.01
N ASP A 57 -3.21 10.86 -10.75
CA ASP A 57 -2.86 11.87 -11.75
C ASP A 57 -1.39 12.34 -11.62
N LEU A 58 -0.68 11.87 -10.59
CA LEU A 58 0.65 12.40 -10.24
C LEU A 58 1.81 11.49 -10.63
N LEU A 59 1.66 10.17 -10.56
CA LEU A 59 2.76 9.23 -10.77
C LEU A 59 2.27 7.92 -11.38
N PRO A 60 3.12 7.23 -12.15
CA PRO A 60 2.87 5.85 -12.55
C PRO A 60 2.60 4.94 -11.34
N PRO A 61 1.75 3.90 -11.48
CA PRO A 61 1.35 2.99 -10.40
C PRO A 61 2.50 2.48 -9.51
N ASN A 62 3.61 2.06 -10.10
CA ASN A 62 4.78 1.52 -9.39
C ASN A 62 5.48 2.54 -8.50
N GLU A 63 5.62 3.78 -8.99
CA GLU A 63 6.27 4.86 -8.26
C GLU A 63 5.43 5.29 -7.07
N ILE A 64 4.13 5.50 -7.28
CA ILE A 64 3.23 5.88 -6.18
C ILE A 64 3.12 4.77 -5.14
N LEU A 65 2.99 3.50 -5.54
CA LEU A 65 2.92 2.36 -4.63
C LEU A 65 4.17 2.24 -3.76
N THR A 66 5.34 2.33 -4.39
CA THR A 66 6.63 2.28 -3.68
C THR A 66 6.72 3.42 -2.67
N LYS A 67 6.25 4.62 -3.03
CA LYS A 67 6.26 5.78 -2.16
C LYS A 67 5.35 5.62 -0.94
N VAL A 68 4.08 5.29 -1.16
CA VAL A 68 3.10 5.17 -0.06
C VAL A 68 3.43 4.01 0.87
N ILE A 69 4.02 2.92 0.36
CA ILE A 69 4.44 1.79 1.19
C ILE A 69 5.69 2.13 2.02
N LYS A 70 6.66 2.85 1.45
CA LYS A 70 7.80 3.37 2.23
C LYS A 70 7.33 4.26 3.37
N GLU A 71 6.34 5.10 3.11
CA GLU A 71 5.74 5.93 4.16
C GLU A 71 4.97 5.10 5.19
N LEU A 72 4.25 4.05 4.77
CA LEU A 72 3.56 3.12 5.69
C LEU A 72 4.55 2.37 6.59
N LEU A 73 5.71 1.96 6.06
CA LEU A 73 6.79 1.34 6.81
C LEU A 73 7.52 2.34 7.73
N SER A 74 7.38 3.63 7.48
CA SER A 74 7.96 4.68 8.31
C SER A 74 7.24 4.71 9.66
N LEU A 75 7.83 4.06 10.66
CA LEU A 75 7.38 4.10 12.06
C LEU A 75 7.43 5.52 12.68
N THR A 76 7.87 6.52 11.92
CA THR A 76 7.96 7.93 12.36
C THR A 76 6.72 8.75 12.04
N GLN A 77 5.75 8.17 11.32
CA GLN A 77 4.53 8.85 10.94
C GLN A 77 3.48 8.75 12.06
N PRO A 78 3.11 9.85 12.74
CA PRO A 78 2.11 9.83 13.81
C PRO A 78 0.70 9.51 13.31
N HIS A 79 0.41 9.79 12.03
CA HIS A 79 -0.91 9.59 11.41
C HIS A 79 -0.97 8.32 10.55
N GLY A 80 -0.56 7.18 11.13
CA GLY A 80 -0.46 5.90 10.41
C GLY A 80 -1.76 5.47 9.70
N ALA A 81 -2.92 5.70 10.32
CA ALA A 81 -4.22 5.40 9.72
C ALA A 81 -4.50 6.24 8.45
N VAL A 82 -4.05 7.49 8.40
CA VAL A 82 -4.18 8.34 7.20
C VAL A 82 -3.34 7.77 6.06
N VAL A 83 -2.11 7.34 6.35
CA VAL A 83 -1.24 6.69 5.34
C VAL A 83 -1.82 5.35 4.89
N ALA A 84 -2.36 4.54 5.81
CA ALA A 84 -3.06 3.31 5.46
C ALA A 84 -4.24 3.56 4.49
N LYS A 85 -5.03 4.61 4.72
CA LYS A 85 -6.11 5.03 3.82
C LYS A 85 -5.61 5.37 2.42
N ILE A 86 -4.49 6.10 2.34
CA ILE A 86 -3.84 6.45 1.06
C ILE A 86 -3.35 5.18 0.34
N VAL A 87 -2.69 4.26 1.05
CA VAL A 87 -2.24 2.97 0.50
C VAL A 87 -3.42 2.21 -0.08
N PHE A 88 -4.50 2.07 0.68
CA PHE A 88 -5.71 1.38 0.20
C PHE A 88 -6.26 2.03 -1.06
N GLN A 89 -6.42 3.36 -1.06
CA GLN A 89 -6.92 4.07 -2.23
C GLN A 89 -6.03 3.85 -3.46
N VAL A 90 -4.71 3.96 -3.31
CA VAL A 90 -3.74 3.76 -4.41
C VAL A 90 -3.87 2.35 -4.97
N PHE A 91 -3.95 1.32 -4.13
CA PHE A 91 -4.20 -0.05 -4.59
C PHE A 91 -5.52 -0.15 -5.36
N ARG A 92 -6.61 0.42 -4.83
CA ARG A 92 -7.92 0.37 -5.48
C ARG A 92 -7.97 1.11 -6.82
N SER A 93 -7.15 2.14 -6.99
CA SER A 93 -7.15 2.95 -8.20
C SER A 93 -6.11 2.53 -9.25
N ALA A 94 -4.99 1.97 -8.81
CA ALA A 94 -3.83 1.71 -9.66
C ALA A 94 -3.73 0.26 -10.13
N ILE A 95 -4.54 -0.64 -9.56
CA ILE A 95 -4.42 -2.06 -9.85
C ILE A 95 -5.58 -2.55 -10.72
N ASP A 96 -5.29 -2.75 -12.00
CA ASP A 96 -6.08 -3.62 -12.87
C ASP A 96 -5.59 -5.07 -12.78
N SER A 97 -6.27 -5.99 -13.46
CA SER A 97 -5.91 -7.41 -13.44
C SER A 97 -4.51 -7.70 -14.00
N ALA A 98 -3.96 -6.85 -14.87
CA ALA A 98 -2.63 -7.03 -15.45
C ALA A 98 -1.53 -6.61 -14.46
N TYR A 99 -1.78 -5.54 -13.69
CA TYR A 99 -0.84 -5.04 -12.70
C TYR A 99 -0.81 -5.88 -11.40
N MET A 100 -1.89 -6.61 -11.09
CA MET A 100 -1.98 -7.48 -9.90
C MET A 100 -0.82 -8.47 -9.78
N ALA A 101 -0.40 -9.12 -10.88
CA ALA A 101 0.65 -10.14 -10.85
C ALA A 101 2.01 -9.52 -10.49
N LEU A 102 2.34 -8.39 -11.13
CA LEU A 102 3.56 -7.63 -10.83
C LEU A 102 3.58 -7.15 -9.38
N LEU A 103 2.43 -6.69 -8.89
CA LEU A 103 2.28 -6.28 -7.49
C LEU A 103 2.48 -7.44 -6.52
N GLN A 104 1.94 -8.63 -6.80
CA GLN A 104 2.13 -9.80 -5.95
C GLN A 104 3.61 -10.17 -5.83
N ASP A 105 4.33 -10.20 -6.95
CA ASP A 105 5.77 -10.48 -6.95
C ASP A 105 6.56 -9.45 -6.15
N TRP A 106 6.29 -8.17 -6.39
CA TRP A 106 6.93 -7.08 -5.65
C TRP A 106 6.62 -7.16 -4.15
N LEU A 107 5.35 -7.43 -3.79
CA LEU A 107 4.93 -7.54 -2.40
C LEU A 107 5.64 -8.68 -1.69
N ILE A 108 5.74 -9.86 -2.30
CA ILE A 108 6.43 -11.01 -1.70
C ILE A 108 7.90 -10.68 -1.41
N CYS A 109 8.56 -9.99 -2.34
CA CYS A 109 9.93 -9.52 -2.14
C CYS A 109 10.05 -8.47 -1.02
N SER A 110 9.00 -7.68 -0.80
CA SER A 110 8.96 -6.64 0.24
C SER A 110 8.56 -7.14 1.63
N LEU A 111 7.92 -8.32 1.75
CA LEU A 111 7.43 -8.89 3.01
C LEU A 111 8.46 -8.85 4.16
N PRO A 112 9.77 -9.17 3.96
CA PRO A 112 10.79 -9.07 5.00
C PRO A 112 10.85 -7.72 5.71
N ASN A 113 10.50 -6.63 5.03
CA ASN A 113 10.51 -5.28 5.61
C ASN A 113 9.36 -5.06 6.59
N PHE A 114 8.25 -5.79 6.47
CA PHE A 114 7.08 -5.64 7.34
C PHE A 114 7.20 -6.51 8.59
N VAL A 115 7.65 -7.74 8.43
CA VAL A 115 7.75 -8.74 9.50
C VAL A 115 8.82 -8.40 10.53
N THR A 116 9.74 -7.49 10.21
CA THR A 116 10.74 -6.94 11.13
C THR A 116 10.22 -5.77 11.98
N LEU A 117 9.02 -5.25 11.69
CA LEU A 117 8.36 -4.24 12.51
C LEU A 117 7.87 -4.84 13.83
N PRO A 118 7.58 -4.02 14.85
CA PRO A 118 6.86 -4.46 16.05
C PRO A 118 5.56 -5.19 15.67
N PRO A 119 5.14 -6.24 16.40
CA PRO A 119 4.03 -7.11 16.00
C PRO A 119 2.74 -6.37 15.64
N ALA A 120 2.33 -5.38 16.43
CA ALA A 120 1.12 -4.61 16.18
C ALA A 120 1.19 -3.82 14.86
N ASN A 121 2.32 -3.17 14.60
CA ASN A 121 2.57 -2.44 13.36
C ASN A 121 2.66 -3.40 12.16
N ALA A 122 3.37 -4.52 12.31
CA ALA A 122 3.51 -5.52 11.25
C ALA A 122 2.14 -6.07 10.82
N VAL A 123 1.33 -6.51 11.80
CA VAL A 123 -0.04 -7.02 11.59
C VAL A 123 -0.93 -5.96 10.95
N SER A 124 -0.88 -4.71 11.44
CA SER A 124 -1.67 -3.61 10.88
C SER A 124 -1.29 -3.29 9.43
N CYS A 125 0.00 -3.10 9.15
CA CYS A 125 0.49 -2.78 7.81
C CYS A 125 0.21 -3.91 6.82
N LEU A 126 0.47 -5.16 7.20
CA LEU A 126 0.18 -6.32 6.35
C LEU A 126 -1.32 -6.50 6.11
N SER A 127 -2.16 -6.29 7.13
CA SER A 127 -3.62 -6.32 6.97
C SER A 127 -4.10 -5.28 5.98
N VAL A 128 -3.61 -4.03 6.10
CA VAL A 128 -3.90 -2.96 5.13
C VAL A 128 -3.52 -3.42 3.72
N ILE A 129 -2.30 -3.91 3.51
CA ILE A 129 -1.82 -4.33 2.19
C ILE A 129 -2.64 -5.48 1.62
N PHE A 130 -2.87 -6.54 2.39
CA PHE A 130 -3.58 -7.73 1.90
C PHE A 130 -5.04 -7.45 1.63
N VAL A 131 -5.71 -6.66 2.47
CA VAL A 131 -7.09 -6.21 2.21
C VAL A 131 -7.15 -5.30 0.98
N SER A 132 -6.19 -4.38 0.83
CA SER A 132 -6.10 -3.49 -0.33
C SER A 132 -5.90 -4.26 -1.64
N ALA A 133 -5.12 -5.34 -1.61
CA ALA A 133 -4.89 -6.24 -2.74
C ALA A 133 -5.98 -7.30 -2.92
N SER A 134 -7.04 -7.29 -2.10
CA SER A 134 -8.11 -8.29 -2.16
C SER A 134 -9.14 -7.98 -3.24
N LEU A 135 -9.73 -9.05 -3.78
CA LEU A 135 -10.93 -8.99 -4.62
C LEU A 135 -12.19 -9.41 -3.83
N ASN A 136 -12.02 -9.90 -2.61
CA ASN A 136 -13.11 -10.30 -1.74
C ASN A 136 -13.76 -9.06 -1.11
N LEU A 137 -14.99 -8.76 -1.54
CA LEU A 137 -15.74 -7.60 -1.06
C LEU A 137 -15.98 -7.61 0.44
N ASN A 138 -16.04 -8.78 1.09
CA ASN A 138 -16.24 -8.84 2.54
C ASN A 138 -14.98 -8.38 3.29
N LEU A 139 -13.79 -8.74 2.80
CA LEU A 139 -12.54 -8.25 3.36
C LEU A 139 -12.37 -6.75 3.13
N ILE A 140 -12.70 -6.27 1.93
CA ILE A 140 -12.63 -4.84 1.60
C ILE A 140 -13.54 -4.01 2.53
N LYS A 141 -14.74 -4.50 2.85
CA LYS A 141 -15.68 -3.81 3.75
C LYS A 141 -15.19 -3.68 5.18
N ILE A 142 -14.22 -4.50 5.60
CA ILE A 142 -13.61 -4.45 6.94
C ILE A 142 -12.56 -3.32 7.02
N PHE A 143 -12.14 -2.74 5.90
CA PHE A 143 -11.09 -1.72 5.88
C PHE A 143 -11.29 -0.55 6.85
N PRO A 144 -12.50 0.05 7.02
CA PRO A 144 -12.72 1.09 8.03
C PRO A 144 -12.39 0.64 9.47
N GLU A 145 -12.71 -0.62 9.82
CA GLU A 145 -12.39 -1.21 11.13
C GLU A 145 -10.87 -1.30 11.36
N ILE A 146 -10.12 -1.60 10.30
CA ILE A 146 -8.64 -1.65 10.34
C ILE A 146 -8.05 -0.26 10.59
N LEU A 147 -8.66 0.79 10.02
CA LEU A 147 -8.20 2.17 10.23
C LEU A 147 -8.41 2.63 11.68
N GLU A 148 -9.55 2.31 12.28
CA GLU A 148 -9.87 2.68 13.66
C GLU A 148 -8.93 2.04 14.67
N ASN A 149 -8.49 0.81 14.41
CA ASN A 149 -7.62 0.02 15.30
C ASN A 149 -6.16 -0.03 14.81
N PHE A 150 -5.76 0.85 13.89
CA PHE A 150 -4.45 0.80 13.26
C PHE A 150 -3.32 0.95 14.29
N GLY A 151 -2.37 0.02 14.27
CA GLY A 151 -1.23 -0.02 15.21
C GLY A 151 -1.54 -0.67 16.54
N THR A 152 -2.76 -1.18 16.74
CA THR A 152 -3.11 -2.01 17.90
C THR A 152 -2.99 -3.50 17.58
N LEU A 153 -3.00 -4.34 18.61
CA LEU A 153 -2.95 -5.79 18.44
C LEU A 153 -3.83 -6.48 19.49
N GLY A 154 -4.84 -7.17 19.01
CA GLY A 154 -5.71 -8.04 19.79
C GLY A 154 -6.23 -9.20 18.95
N CYS A 155 -7.15 -9.97 19.51
CA CYS A 155 -7.71 -11.15 18.83
C CYS A 155 -8.42 -10.80 17.52
N ARG A 156 -9.03 -9.62 17.44
CA ARG A 156 -9.76 -9.18 16.26
C ARG A 156 -8.81 -8.80 15.12
N GLU A 157 -7.75 -8.05 15.43
CA GLU A 157 -6.71 -7.65 14.47
C GLU A 157 -5.97 -8.88 13.93
N GLU A 158 -5.64 -9.84 14.80
CA GLU A 158 -5.04 -11.11 14.38
C GLU A 158 -5.97 -11.91 13.46
N TYR A 159 -7.27 -11.98 13.77
CA TYR A 159 -8.26 -12.65 12.94
C TYR A 159 -8.36 -12.02 11.55
N ILE A 160 -8.48 -10.68 11.48
CA ILE A 160 -8.53 -9.94 10.22
C ILE A 160 -7.26 -10.20 9.41
N PHE A 161 -6.10 -10.15 10.06
CA PHE A 161 -4.83 -10.44 9.43
C PHE A 161 -4.77 -11.86 8.84
N HIS A 162 -5.21 -12.88 9.59
CA HIS A 162 -5.23 -14.27 9.09
C HIS A 162 -6.16 -14.43 7.89
N GLU A 163 -7.35 -13.85 7.93
CA GLU A 163 -8.31 -13.95 6.82
C GLU A 163 -7.84 -13.20 5.57
N ALA A 164 -7.26 -11.99 5.74
CA ALA A 164 -6.65 -11.25 4.64
C ALA A 164 -5.45 -12.00 4.05
N THR A 165 -4.63 -12.60 4.90
CA THR A 165 -3.47 -13.41 4.48
C THR A 165 -3.92 -14.65 3.71
N ARG A 166 -4.96 -15.35 4.17
CA ARG A 166 -5.53 -16.53 3.49
C ARG A 166 -6.02 -16.17 2.08
N ASP A 167 -6.76 -15.07 1.95
CA ASP A 167 -7.25 -14.58 0.66
C ASP A 167 -6.11 -14.20 -0.29
N PHE A 168 -5.08 -13.51 0.22
CA PHE A 168 -3.90 -13.16 -0.57
C PHE A 168 -3.12 -14.41 -1.00
N TYR A 169 -2.81 -15.29 -0.05
CA TYR A 169 -2.06 -16.53 -0.25
C TYR A 169 -2.75 -17.47 -1.24
N GLY A 170 -4.09 -17.58 -1.18
CA GLY A 170 -4.87 -18.40 -2.10
C GLY A 170 -4.69 -18.04 -3.58
N ARG A 171 -4.32 -16.78 -3.86
CA ARG A 171 -4.13 -16.23 -5.21
C ARG A 171 -2.67 -16.24 -5.68
N LEU A 172 -1.75 -16.74 -4.87
CA LEU A 172 -0.33 -16.83 -5.23
C LEU A 172 -0.04 -18.10 -6.06
N SER A 173 0.95 -18.01 -6.94
CA SER A 173 1.55 -19.16 -7.63
C SER A 173 2.29 -20.09 -6.66
N VAL A 174 2.63 -21.30 -7.08
CA VAL A 174 3.35 -22.27 -6.23
C VAL A 174 4.70 -21.71 -5.76
N GLU A 175 5.49 -21.12 -6.66
CA GLU A 175 6.79 -20.53 -6.32
C GLU A 175 6.67 -19.34 -5.35
N GLN A 176 5.63 -18.52 -5.55
CA GLN A 176 5.32 -17.39 -4.68
C GLN A 176 4.93 -17.86 -3.27
N LYS A 177 4.15 -18.95 -3.17
CA LYS A 177 3.74 -19.55 -1.91
C LYS A 177 4.92 -20.04 -1.07
N ASP A 178 5.92 -20.64 -1.72
CA ASP A 178 7.13 -21.11 -1.02
C ASP A 178 7.94 -19.95 -0.45
N LYS A 179 8.15 -18.89 -1.26
CA LYS A 179 8.80 -17.65 -0.81
C LYS A 179 8.03 -17.01 0.35
N PHE A 180 6.71 -16.89 0.22
CA PHE A 180 5.83 -16.35 1.25
C PHE A 180 5.99 -17.11 2.57
N ARG A 181 5.83 -18.45 2.56
CA ARG A 181 6.00 -19.29 3.75
C ARG A 181 7.39 -19.14 4.36
N SER A 182 8.43 -19.10 3.52
CA SER A 182 9.82 -18.94 3.97
C SER A 182 10.04 -17.63 4.75
N VAL A 183 9.47 -16.52 4.29
CA VAL A 183 9.62 -15.22 4.97
C VAL A 183 9.01 -15.26 6.37
N PHE A 184 7.77 -15.72 6.50
CA PHE A 184 7.09 -15.77 7.80
C PHE A 184 7.67 -16.84 8.73
N PHE A 185 8.12 -17.98 8.20
CA PHE A 185 8.70 -19.06 9.01
C PHE A 185 10.03 -18.64 9.67
N LYS A 186 10.82 -17.78 9.01
CA LYS A 186 12.07 -17.24 9.56
C LYS A 186 11.87 -16.32 10.76
N HIS A 187 10.65 -15.86 11.01
CA HIS A 187 10.34 -15.01 12.15
C HIS A 187 9.59 -15.80 13.22
N GLU A 188 10.22 -15.95 14.38
CA GLU A 188 9.74 -16.71 15.54
C GLU A 188 8.58 -15.99 16.27
N SER A 189 7.50 -15.69 15.55
CA SER A 189 6.27 -15.09 16.07
C SER A 189 5.16 -16.13 16.15
N SER A 190 4.51 -16.24 17.30
CA SER A 190 3.35 -17.11 17.50
C SER A 190 2.20 -16.75 16.54
N ILE A 191 2.03 -15.46 16.23
CA ILE A 191 1.02 -14.95 15.30
C ILE A 191 1.26 -15.52 13.90
N TYR A 192 2.50 -15.46 13.42
CA TYR A 192 2.87 -15.98 12.10
C TYR A 192 2.86 -17.51 12.07
N ALA A 193 3.28 -18.18 13.14
CA ALA A 193 3.20 -19.64 13.22
C ALA A 193 1.74 -20.14 13.17
N ASN A 194 0.83 -19.48 13.88
CA ASN A 194 -0.60 -19.81 13.84
C ASN A 194 -1.22 -19.51 12.48
N MET A 195 -0.87 -18.38 11.87
CA MET A 195 -1.25 -18.05 10.50
C MET A 195 -0.81 -19.15 9.53
N LEU A 196 0.47 -19.52 9.52
CA LEU A 196 1.06 -20.52 8.61
C LEU A 196 0.43 -21.91 8.74
N LYS A 197 0.01 -22.32 9.95
CA LYS A 197 -0.70 -23.59 10.18
C LYS A 197 -2.08 -23.62 9.52
N ASN A 198 -2.68 -22.45 9.33
CA ASN A 198 -4.03 -22.31 8.78
C ASN A 198 -4.05 -21.94 7.29
N LEU A 199 -2.89 -21.81 6.63
CA LEU A 199 -2.76 -21.52 5.18
C LEU A 199 -2.80 -22.76 4.30
#